data_AF-A0A956HKZ9-F1
#
_entry.id   AF-A0A956HKZ9-F1
#
_cell.length_a   1.000
_cell.length_b   1.000
_cell.length_c   1.000
_cell.angle_alpha   90.00
_cell.angle_beta   90.00
_cell.angle_gamma   90.00
#
_symmetry.space_group_name_H-M   'P 1'
#
loop_
_entity.id
_entity.type
_entity.pdbx_description
1 polymer ?
#
loop_
_entity_poly.entity_id
_entity_poly.type
_entity_poly.pdbx_seq_one_letter_code
_entity_poly.pdbx_strand_id
1 'polypeptide(L)'
;MSLFSTDSARPLGSGLQSPAGSVIDFELQAMLAGYKRRVAGSYRAIQQDELLAVTPPGPLKVSPKIDGELWFMVLDEKDAFLASPKGRVISGDVPVLREAKKFSERARGRTILAGELFAVRGGKGGGRPRVGDLAAALGREAKASVDRVAFAAFDSLLGGDADA
;
A
#
# COMPACT_ATOMS: atom_id res chain seq x y z
N MET A 1 -11.65 3.51 17.56
CA MET A 1 -12.70 2.62 16.97
C MET A 1 -12.01 1.70 15.97
N SER A 2 -12.45 0.44 15.79
CA SER A 2 -11.82 -0.43 14.80
C SER A 2 -12.08 0.08 13.38
N LEU A 3 -11.05 0.12 12.53
CA LEU A 3 -11.16 0.57 11.13
C LEU A 3 -11.54 -0.55 10.16
N PHE A 4 -11.40 -1.80 10.59
CA PHE A 4 -11.73 -2.98 9.79
C PHE A 4 -12.26 -4.13 10.67
N SER A 5 -12.92 -5.10 10.03
CA SER A 5 -13.37 -6.35 10.64
C SER A 5 -12.39 -7.49 10.33
N THR A 6 -12.24 -8.40 11.30
CA THR A 6 -11.50 -9.65 11.18
C THR A 6 -12.40 -10.90 11.18
N ASP A 7 -13.73 -10.74 11.13
CA ASP A 7 -14.68 -11.86 11.31
C ASP A 7 -14.53 -12.95 10.24
N SER A 8 -14.11 -12.56 9.05
CA SER A 8 -13.84 -13.45 7.91
C SER A 8 -12.35 -13.47 7.52
N ALA A 9 -11.47 -13.07 8.44
CA ALA A 9 -10.03 -13.10 8.23
C ALA A 9 -9.53 -14.53 8.07
N ARG A 10 -8.56 -14.72 7.17
CA ARG A 10 -7.85 -15.98 6.97
C ARG A 10 -6.39 -15.84 7.38
N PRO A 11 -5.73 -16.93 7.76
CA PRO A 11 -4.29 -16.90 8.03
C PRO A 11 -3.50 -16.39 6.82
N LEU A 12 -2.44 -15.63 7.07
CA LEU A 12 -1.50 -15.15 6.07
C LEU A 12 -0.08 -15.23 6.65
N GLY A 13 0.51 -16.42 6.64
CA GLY A 13 1.78 -16.68 7.32
C GLY A 13 1.63 -16.44 8.81
N SER A 14 2.43 -15.52 9.36
CA SER A 14 2.34 -15.03 10.74
C SER A 14 1.28 -13.93 10.95
N GLY A 15 0.63 -13.44 9.89
CA GLY A 15 -0.42 -12.43 9.95
C GLY A 15 -1.79 -12.94 9.55
N LEU A 16 -2.67 -11.99 9.22
CA LEU A 16 -4.05 -12.22 8.79
C LEU A 16 -4.35 -11.46 7.50
N GLN A 17 -5.24 -12.02 6.69
CA GLN A 17 -5.83 -11.34 5.54
C GLN A 17 -7.35 -11.34 5.66
N SER A 18 -7.94 -10.15 5.79
CA SER A 18 -9.39 -9.97 5.68
C SER A 18 -9.80 -9.74 4.21
N PRO A 19 -10.93 -10.30 3.76
CA PRO A 19 -11.38 -10.22 2.36
C PRO A 19 -11.81 -8.81 1.93
N ALA A 20 -12.24 -8.66 0.68
CA ALA A 20 -12.73 -7.38 0.18
C ALA A 20 -13.97 -6.93 0.97
N GLY A 21 -14.10 -5.63 1.20
CA GLY A 21 -15.16 -5.05 2.03
C GLY A 21 -14.94 -5.15 3.54
N SER A 22 -13.75 -5.56 4.01
CA SER A 22 -13.46 -5.66 5.44
C SER A 22 -13.13 -4.34 6.12
N VAL A 23 -12.81 -3.27 5.38
CA VAL A 23 -12.70 -1.91 5.94
C VAL A 23 -14.12 -1.42 6.30
N ILE A 24 -14.36 -1.16 7.59
CA ILE A 24 -15.68 -0.75 8.11
C ILE A 24 -15.78 0.76 8.36
N ASP A 25 -14.65 1.45 8.42
CA ASP A 25 -14.61 2.91 8.38
C ASP A 25 -14.94 3.38 6.95
N PHE A 26 -16.15 3.91 6.76
CA PHE A 26 -16.66 4.33 5.46
C PHE A 26 -15.86 5.48 4.85
N GLU A 27 -15.36 6.42 5.67
CA GLU A 27 -14.57 7.55 5.20
C GLU A 27 -13.22 7.08 4.67
N LEU A 28 -12.56 6.19 5.42
CA LEU A 28 -11.33 5.52 4.99
C LEU A 28 -11.56 4.79 3.68
N GLN A 29 -12.56 3.90 3.61
CA GLN A 29 -12.83 3.13 2.39
C GLN A 29 -13.13 4.03 1.19
N ALA A 30 -13.86 5.13 1.37
CA ALA A 30 -14.12 6.12 0.33
C ALA A 30 -12.84 6.83 -0.15
N MET A 31 -11.94 7.19 0.77
CA MET A 31 -10.63 7.77 0.43
C MET A 31 -9.79 6.80 -0.42
N LEU A 32 -9.68 5.54 0.00
CA LEU A 32 -8.87 4.53 -0.70
C LEU A 32 -9.40 4.23 -2.11
N ALA A 33 -10.72 4.03 -2.23
CA ALA A 33 -11.37 3.81 -3.52
C ALA A 33 -11.29 5.05 -4.43
N GLY A 34 -11.48 6.24 -3.85
CA GLY A 34 -11.41 7.53 -4.53
C GLY A 34 -10.03 7.80 -5.09
N TYR A 35 -8.96 7.51 -4.34
CA TYR A 35 -7.58 7.68 -4.81
C TYR A 35 -7.33 6.90 -6.11
N LYS A 36 -7.63 5.60 -6.11
CA LYS A 36 -7.45 4.76 -7.31
C LYS A 36 -8.22 5.31 -8.51
N ARG A 37 -9.48 5.74 -8.31
CA ARG A 37 -10.31 6.31 -9.38
C ARG A 37 -9.71 7.60 -9.92
N ARG A 38 -9.23 8.50 -9.06
CA ARG A 38 -8.60 9.78 -9.48
C ARG A 38 -7.33 9.52 -10.28
N VAL A 39 -6.42 8.67 -9.77
CA VAL A 39 -5.16 8.34 -10.47
C VAL A 39 -5.45 7.71 -11.82
N ALA A 40 -6.30 6.66 -11.86
CA ALA A 40 -6.63 6.00 -13.12
C ALA A 40 -7.31 6.95 -14.13
N GLY A 41 -8.18 7.85 -13.68
CA GLY A 41 -8.84 8.84 -14.54
C GLY A 41 -7.92 9.96 -15.02
N SER A 42 -6.76 10.15 -14.39
CA SER A 42 -5.79 11.19 -14.77
C SER A 42 -4.81 10.74 -15.85
N TYR A 43 -4.74 9.43 -16.14
CA TYR A 43 -3.87 8.93 -17.19
C TYR A 43 -4.34 9.43 -18.56
N ARG A 44 -3.44 10.13 -19.26
CA ARG A 44 -3.60 10.53 -20.65
C ARG A 44 -2.44 10.02 -21.48
N ALA A 45 -2.71 9.64 -22.72
CA ALA A 45 -1.66 9.47 -23.71
C ALA A 45 -1.10 10.85 -24.03
N ILE A 46 0.23 10.94 -24.13
CA ILE A 46 0.94 12.16 -24.51
C ILE A 46 1.90 11.83 -25.64
N GLN A 47 2.00 12.73 -26.61
CA GLN A 47 3.03 12.67 -27.64
C GLN A 47 4.35 13.24 -27.11
N GLN A 48 5.45 12.94 -27.80
CA GLN A 48 6.78 13.37 -27.37
C GLN A 48 6.93 14.90 -27.39
N ASP A 49 6.32 15.57 -28.37
CA ASP A 49 6.31 17.03 -28.53
C ASP A 49 5.42 17.73 -27.49
N GLU A 50 4.42 17.03 -26.94
CA GLU A 50 3.56 17.54 -25.86
C GLU A 50 4.23 17.48 -24.48
N LEU A 51 5.29 16.67 -24.31
CA LEU A 51 5.87 16.33 -23.01
C LEU A 51 6.23 17.56 -22.17
N LEU A 52 6.81 18.59 -22.77
CA LEU A 52 7.19 19.82 -22.05
C LEU A 52 5.98 20.67 -21.67
N ALA A 53 4.89 20.62 -22.45
CA ALA A 53 3.68 21.39 -22.19
C ALA A 53 2.79 20.75 -21.12
N VAL A 54 2.81 19.41 -21.03
CA VAL A 54 1.94 18.63 -20.13
C VAL A 54 2.53 18.37 -18.76
N THR A 55 3.85 18.54 -18.61
CA THR A 55 4.57 18.23 -17.39
C THR A 55 4.58 19.44 -16.45
N PRO A 56 4.38 19.25 -15.13
CA PRO A 56 4.43 20.35 -14.18
C PRO A 56 5.76 21.11 -14.23
N PRO A 57 5.77 22.43 -14.01
CA PRO A 57 7.00 23.19 -13.93
C PRO A 57 7.84 22.77 -12.71
N GLY A 58 9.17 22.91 -12.83
CA GLY A 58 10.12 22.66 -11.75
C GLY A 58 10.78 21.27 -11.79
N PRO A 59 11.65 20.95 -10.81
CA PRO A 59 12.36 19.68 -10.76
C PRO A 59 11.41 18.52 -10.51
N LEU A 60 11.45 17.52 -11.40
CA LEU A 60 10.66 16.30 -11.26
C LEU A 60 11.46 15.22 -10.54
N LYS A 61 10.78 14.45 -9.71
CA LYS A 61 11.33 13.23 -9.12
C LYS A 61 10.83 12.04 -9.92
N VAL A 62 11.76 11.13 -10.23
CA VAL A 62 11.46 9.88 -10.93
C VAL A 62 11.87 8.74 -10.00
N SER A 63 11.01 7.73 -9.89
CA SER A 63 11.27 6.52 -9.14
C SER A 63 11.20 5.29 -10.05
N PRO A 64 11.86 4.18 -9.70
CA PRO A 64 11.67 2.93 -10.41
C PRO A 64 10.22 2.48 -10.35
N LYS A 65 9.67 2.04 -11.50
CA LYS A 65 8.34 1.43 -11.54
C LYS A 65 8.38 0.02 -10.94
N ILE A 66 7.88 -0.11 -9.72
CA ILE A 66 7.63 -1.40 -9.07
C ILE A 66 6.37 -2.00 -9.73
N ASP A 67 6.41 -3.31 -10.00
CA ASP A 67 5.31 -4.06 -10.60
C ASP A 67 4.75 -4.97 -9.50
N GLY A 68 3.75 -4.48 -8.78
CA GLY A 68 3.09 -5.11 -7.66
C GLY A 68 1.58 -4.82 -7.66
N GLU A 69 1.02 -4.49 -6.49
CA GLU A 69 -0.36 -4.02 -6.38
C GLU A 69 -0.41 -2.69 -5.62
N LEU A 70 -1.34 -1.80 -6.02
CA LEU A 70 -1.68 -0.61 -5.24
C LEU A 70 -2.32 -1.02 -3.90
N TRP A 71 -1.67 -0.64 -2.80
CA TRP A 71 -2.15 -0.78 -1.43
C TRP A 71 -1.87 0.51 -0.65
N PHE A 72 -2.50 0.63 0.51
CA PHE A 72 -2.37 1.78 1.38
C PHE A 72 -1.88 1.32 2.75
N MET A 73 -0.78 1.90 3.22
CA MET A 73 -0.33 1.75 4.60
C MET A 73 -1.13 2.71 5.46
N VAL A 74 -1.86 2.18 6.45
CA VAL A 74 -2.62 2.98 7.42
C VAL A 74 -1.92 2.84 8.76
N LEU A 75 -1.48 3.98 9.30
CA LEU A 75 -0.94 4.11 10.65
C LEU A 75 -2.00 4.83 11.49
N ASP A 76 -2.48 4.19 12.55
CA ASP A 76 -3.55 4.73 13.41
C ASP A 76 -3.35 4.25 14.84
N GLU A 77 -3.36 5.16 15.82
CA GLU A 77 -3.27 4.84 17.26
C GLU A 77 -2.17 3.82 17.65
N LYS A 78 -0.99 3.91 17.02
CA LYS A 78 0.19 3.01 17.17
C LYS A 78 0.06 1.63 16.53
N ASP A 79 -0.99 1.39 15.76
CA ASP A 79 -1.13 0.21 14.93
C ASP A 79 -0.82 0.53 13.46
N ALA A 80 -0.53 -0.52 12.69
CA ALA A 80 -0.29 -0.44 11.27
C ALA A 80 -0.96 -1.62 10.56
N PHE A 81 -1.67 -1.32 9.48
CA PHE A 81 -2.23 -2.32 8.58
C PHE A 81 -2.16 -1.85 7.14
N LEU A 82 -2.28 -2.80 6.22
CA LEU A 82 -2.37 -2.51 4.79
C LEU A 82 -3.80 -2.71 4.32
N ALA A 83 -4.35 -1.75 3.59
CA ALA A 83 -5.66 -1.84 2.98
C ALA A 83 -5.57 -1.69 1.46
N SER A 84 -6.35 -2.47 0.73
CA SER A 84 -6.48 -2.31 -0.73
C SER A 84 -7.64 -1.36 -1.08
N PRO A 85 -7.69 -0.80 -2.30
CA PRO A 85 -8.82 0.03 -2.74
C PRO A 85 -10.20 -0.66 -2.64
N LYS A 86 -10.24 -2.00 -2.65
CA LYS A 86 -11.47 -2.80 -2.53
C LYS A 86 -11.78 -3.22 -1.08
N GLY A 87 -11.02 -2.73 -0.11
CA GLY A 87 -11.25 -3.02 1.31
C GLY A 87 -10.72 -4.37 1.80
N ARG A 88 -9.89 -5.08 1.03
CA ARG A 88 -9.06 -6.16 1.60
C ARG A 88 -8.09 -5.57 2.61
N VAL A 89 -7.81 -6.29 3.70
CA VAL A 89 -6.88 -5.85 4.76
C VAL A 89 -5.83 -6.93 5.01
N ILE A 90 -4.58 -6.51 5.21
CA ILE A 90 -3.51 -7.33 5.79
C ILE A 90 -3.17 -6.74 7.16
N SER A 91 -3.22 -7.56 8.19
CA SER A 91 -3.02 -7.17 9.59
C SER A 91 -2.28 -8.25 10.38
N GLY A 92 -2.03 -8.01 11.67
CA GLY A 92 -1.32 -8.94 12.55
C GLY A 92 0.20 -8.88 12.41
N ASP A 93 0.87 -10.01 12.67
CA ASP A 93 2.33 -10.07 12.77
C ASP A 93 3.00 -10.30 11.41
N VAL A 94 2.89 -9.32 10.50
CA VAL A 94 3.56 -9.32 9.20
C VAL A 94 4.83 -8.47 9.28
N PRO A 95 6.00 -8.89 8.76
CA PRO A 95 7.25 -8.15 8.86
C PRO A 95 7.18 -6.68 8.42
N VAL A 96 6.55 -6.40 7.27
CA VAL A 96 6.37 -5.03 6.78
C VAL A 96 5.50 -4.17 7.71
N LEU A 97 4.52 -4.77 8.39
CA LEU A 97 3.69 -4.08 9.37
C LEU A 97 4.43 -3.84 10.67
N ARG A 98 5.23 -4.81 11.16
CA ARG A 98 6.11 -4.61 12.32
C ARG A 98 7.05 -3.43 12.11
N GLU A 99 7.64 -3.34 10.91
CA GLU A 99 8.50 -2.22 10.55
C GLU A 99 7.69 -0.91 10.54
N ALA A 100 6.53 -0.88 9.87
CA ALA A 100 5.66 0.28 9.82
C ALA A 100 5.21 0.78 11.21
N LYS A 101 4.89 -0.12 12.14
CA LYS A 101 4.52 0.24 13.53
C LYS A 101 5.63 1.03 14.24
N LYS A 102 6.91 0.75 13.99
CA LYS A 102 8.02 1.54 14.57
C LYS A 102 8.00 3.00 14.12
N PHE A 103 7.42 3.30 12.97
CA PHE A 103 7.25 4.66 12.47
C PHE A 103 5.96 5.33 12.94
N SER A 104 5.00 4.57 13.48
CA SER A 104 3.72 5.11 13.96
C SER A 104 3.89 6.12 15.09
N GLU A 105 4.95 6.00 15.91
CA GLU A 105 5.27 6.96 16.97
C GLU A 105 5.66 8.34 16.43
N ARG A 106 6.12 8.42 15.17
CA ARG A 106 6.48 9.66 14.50
C ARG A 106 5.30 10.31 13.79
N ALA A 107 4.19 9.59 13.63
CA ALA A 107 2.99 10.09 13.00
C ALA A 107 2.09 10.76 14.04
N ARG A 108 1.57 11.96 13.72
CA ARG A 108 0.52 12.60 14.52
C ARG A 108 -0.84 12.21 13.94
N GLY A 109 -1.64 11.51 14.75
CA GLY A 109 -2.95 11.03 14.31
C GLY A 109 -2.84 10.01 13.16
N ARG A 110 -3.95 9.84 12.44
CA ARG A 110 -4.03 8.90 11.33
C ARG A 110 -3.16 9.35 10.17
N THR A 111 -2.31 8.45 9.68
CA THR A 111 -1.53 8.65 8.46
C THR A 111 -1.85 7.56 7.44
N ILE A 112 -2.08 7.96 6.19
CA ILE A 112 -2.43 7.08 5.08
C ILE A 112 -1.47 7.33 3.94
N LEU A 113 -0.64 6.33 3.63
CA LEU A 113 0.34 6.39 2.55
C LEU A 113 -0.10 5.48 1.41
N ALA A 114 -0.13 6.00 0.18
CA ALA A 114 -0.28 5.16 -1.00
C ALA A 114 1.08 4.60 -1.42
N GLY A 115 1.07 3.33 -1.81
CA GLY A 115 2.28 2.66 -2.23
C GLY A 115 2.00 1.39 -3.01
N GLU A 116 3.10 0.80 -3.48
CA GLU A 116 3.07 -0.49 -4.14
C GLU A 116 3.42 -1.56 -3.10
N LEU A 117 2.51 -2.52 -2.91
CA LEU A 117 2.83 -3.78 -2.23
C LEU A 117 3.44 -4.73 -3.25
N PHE A 118 4.55 -5.36 -2.91
CA PHE A 118 5.26 -6.26 -3.83
C PHE A 118 5.98 -7.38 -3.08
N ALA A 119 6.38 -8.42 -3.80
CA ALA A 119 7.23 -9.46 -3.26
C ALA A 119 8.68 -9.24 -3.72
N VAL A 120 9.60 -9.22 -2.75
CA VAL A 120 11.04 -9.20 -3.00
C VAL A 120 11.45 -10.54 -3.64
N ARG A 121 12.28 -10.47 -4.68
CA ARG A 121 12.95 -11.63 -5.27
C ARG A 121 14.29 -11.87 -4.59
N GLY A 122 14.54 -13.10 -4.14
CA GLY A 122 15.82 -13.48 -3.54
C GLY A 122 16.96 -13.52 -4.57
N GLY A 123 18.20 -13.29 -4.11
CA GLY A 123 19.45 -13.38 -4.90
C GLY A 123 20.26 -12.08 -4.94
N LYS A 124 21.58 -12.17 -5.16
CA LYS A 124 22.44 -11.00 -5.43
C LYS A 124 21.99 -10.36 -6.76
N GLY A 125 21.52 -9.12 -6.69
CA GLY A 125 21.00 -8.38 -7.85
C GLY A 125 19.50 -8.57 -8.10
N GLY A 126 18.72 -8.94 -7.07
CA GLY A 126 17.27 -9.21 -7.11
C GLY A 126 16.52 -8.55 -8.27
N GLY A 127 16.00 -9.38 -9.18
CA GLY A 127 15.34 -8.92 -10.40
C GLY A 127 14.10 -8.09 -10.12
N ARG A 128 13.65 -7.34 -11.14
CA ARG A 128 12.44 -6.50 -11.07
C ARG A 128 11.25 -7.28 -10.47
N PRO A 129 10.59 -6.76 -9.42
CA PRO A 129 9.38 -7.36 -8.87
C PRO A 129 8.32 -7.56 -9.94
N ARG A 130 7.49 -8.60 -9.80
CA ARG A 130 6.34 -8.86 -10.66
C ARG A 130 5.08 -9.04 -9.80
N VAL A 131 3.94 -8.56 -10.29
CA VAL A 131 2.65 -8.76 -9.60
C VAL A 131 2.35 -10.24 -9.29
N GLY A 132 2.76 -11.16 -10.18
CA GLY A 132 2.63 -12.61 -9.96
C GLY A 132 3.43 -13.14 -8.76
N ASP A 133 4.58 -12.53 -8.45
CA ASP A 133 5.36 -12.92 -7.27
C ASP A 133 4.64 -12.51 -5.98
N LEU A 134 3.96 -11.36 -5.98
CA LEU A 134 3.13 -10.94 -4.85
C LEU A 134 1.96 -11.89 -4.65
N ALA A 135 1.24 -12.25 -5.72
CA ALA A 135 0.16 -13.22 -5.64
C ALA A 135 0.64 -14.56 -5.08
N ALA A 136 1.83 -15.02 -5.48
CA ALA A 136 2.43 -16.23 -4.93
C ALA A 136 2.84 -16.09 -3.46
N ALA A 137 3.38 -14.92 -3.05
CA ALA A 137 3.81 -14.66 -1.68
C ALA A 137 2.64 -14.56 -0.70
N LEU A 138 1.52 -13.95 -1.12
CA LEU A 138 0.30 -13.83 -0.32
C LEU A 138 -0.58 -15.10 -0.34
N GLY A 139 -0.30 -16.04 -1.25
CA GLY A 139 -1.05 -17.28 -1.34
C GLY A 139 -0.75 -18.26 -0.20
N ARG A 140 -1.48 -19.39 -0.18
CA ARG A 140 -1.24 -20.54 0.72
C ARG A 140 -1.49 -20.28 2.21
N GLU A 141 -2.27 -19.26 2.54
CA GLU A 141 -2.79 -18.96 3.88
C GLU A 141 -1.68 -19.00 4.95
N ALA A 142 -1.74 -19.92 5.92
CA ALA A 142 -0.74 -20.05 6.99
C ALA A 142 0.70 -20.34 6.49
N LYS A 143 0.86 -20.76 5.23
CA LYS A 143 2.17 -20.98 4.58
C LYS A 143 2.58 -19.84 3.64
N ALA A 144 1.90 -18.68 3.71
CA ALA A 144 2.25 -17.51 2.93
C ALA A 144 3.68 -17.04 3.26
N SER A 145 4.41 -16.60 2.23
CA SER A 145 5.79 -16.13 2.35
C SER A 145 5.84 -14.64 2.69
N VAL A 146 5.23 -14.26 3.82
CA VAL A 146 5.09 -12.86 4.23
C VAL A 146 6.41 -12.14 4.48
N ASP A 147 7.50 -12.87 4.75
CA ASP A 147 8.86 -12.33 4.86
C ASP A 147 9.39 -11.72 3.55
N ARG A 148 8.76 -12.05 2.42
CA ARG A 148 9.10 -11.48 1.12
C ARG A 148 8.24 -10.27 0.78
N VAL A 149 7.19 -9.98 1.54
CA VAL A 149 6.27 -8.88 1.24
C VAL A 149 6.91 -7.57 1.70
N ALA A 150 7.02 -6.61 0.79
CA ALA A 150 7.54 -5.28 1.04
C ALA A 150 6.56 -4.23 0.49
N PHE A 151 6.67 -3.01 1.03
CA PHE A 151 5.84 -1.88 0.65
C PHE A 151 6.72 -0.69 0.29
N ALA A 152 6.42 -0.06 -0.85
CA ALA A 152 7.09 1.15 -1.30
C ALA A 152 6.08 2.29 -1.41
N ALA A 153 6.08 3.17 -0.42
CA ALA A 153 5.27 4.39 -0.43
C ALA A 153 5.75 5.33 -1.55
N PHE A 154 4.80 5.94 -2.26
CA PHE A 154 5.11 6.95 -3.28
C PHE A 154 4.26 8.22 -3.14
N ASP A 155 3.24 8.22 -2.28
CA ASP A 155 2.34 9.37 -2.08
C ASP A 155 1.68 9.33 -0.69
N SER A 156 1.19 10.47 -0.21
CA SER A 156 0.47 10.62 1.07
C SER A 156 -0.95 11.12 0.83
N LEU A 157 -1.93 10.44 1.42
CA LEU A 157 -3.35 10.81 1.31
C LEU A 157 -3.82 11.62 2.52
N LEU A 158 -3.27 11.31 3.69
CA LEU A 158 -3.63 11.91 4.96
C LEU A 158 -2.44 11.79 5.90
N GLY A 159 -2.25 12.80 6.75
CA GLY A 159 -1.15 12.83 7.71
C GLY A 159 0.15 13.36 7.09
N GLY A 160 1.21 13.32 7.89
CA GLY A 160 2.31 14.29 7.79
C GLY A 160 2.10 15.41 8.81
N ASP A 161 3.18 15.96 9.36
CA ASP A 161 3.08 17.07 10.30
C ASP A 161 2.32 18.25 9.67
N ALA A 162 1.62 19.03 10.51
CA ALA A 162 0.87 20.22 10.11
C ALA A 162 1.75 21.40 9.64
N ASP A 163 3.07 21.24 9.64
CA ASP A 163 4.04 22.27 9.24
C ASP A 163 4.43 22.15 7.75
N ALA A 164 3.45 21.90 6.87
CA ALA A 164 3.61 22.00 5.42
C ALA A 164 3.17 23.37 4.91
#